data_AF-A0A9E3QXK1-F1
#
_entry.id   AF-A0A9E3QXK1-F1
#
_cell.length_a   1.000
_cell.length_b   1.000
_cell.length_c   1.000
_cell.angle_alpha   90.00
_cell.angle_beta   90.00
_cell.angle_gamma   90.00
#
_symmetry.space_group_name_H-M   'P 1'
#
loop_
_entity.id
_entity.type
_entity.pdbx_description
1 polymer ?
#
loop_
_entity_poly.entity_id
_entity_poly.type
_entity_poly.pdbx_seq_one_letter_code
_entity_poly.pdbx_strand_id
1 'polypeptide(L)'
;MSLLLVSGVACAYATAVVGTHRLGVARRRRAAHGYPTLAWFDWGALLGGFLGGEGPESLAVRPADGGPALTIPDDPSKPGRRELLAALVQGQGVGDDRWSTVGFSESEARWLATLALAQRDPAGALSRLERAGADTAPAVYLREHLAVLLEPGPFSLELAVFRVKRRLAAALHRFDTAPELYFARARASACLGLTEAVIDDLARAVYFSRERPFFLRAVVGLQVVSDLRPALWQQCAQSLSRREVFQVNMGPGHA
;
A
#
# COMPACT_ATOMS: atom_id res chain seq x y z
N MET A 1 6.89 18.90 51.78
CA MET A 1 6.69 17.72 50.90
C MET A 1 8.01 17.42 50.22
N SER A 2 8.58 16.22 50.43
CA SER A 2 9.92 15.88 49.91
C SER A 2 9.90 15.76 48.38
N LEU A 3 10.92 16.28 47.69
CA LEU A 3 11.08 16.16 46.23
C LEU A 3 10.98 14.71 45.76
N LEU A 4 11.45 13.75 46.58
CA LEU A 4 11.37 12.32 46.29
C LEU A 4 9.93 11.80 46.20
N LEU A 5 9.01 12.32 47.01
CA LEU A 5 7.59 11.95 46.95
C LEU A 5 6.92 12.50 45.69
N VAL A 6 7.26 13.74 45.31
CA VAL A 6 6.74 14.35 44.07
C VAL A 6 7.24 13.59 42.85
N SER A 7 8.53 13.26 42.81
CA SER A 7 9.11 12.45 41.73
C SER A 7 8.51 11.03 41.68
N GLY A 8 8.28 10.40 42.83
CA GLY A 8 7.63 9.08 42.90
C GLY A 8 6.21 9.09 42.35
N VAL A 9 5.40 10.08 42.74
CA VAL A 9 4.03 10.25 42.25
C VAL A 9 4.00 10.58 40.75
N ALA A 10 4.87 11.47 40.28
CA ALA A 10 4.97 11.81 38.86
C ALA A 10 5.37 10.62 38.00
N CYS A 11 6.33 9.81 38.47
CA CYS A 11 6.77 8.60 37.77
C CYS A 11 5.65 7.57 37.71
N ALA A 12 4.98 7.28 38.84
CA ALA A 12 3.86 6.35 38.89
C ALA A 12 2.70 6.79 37.97
N TYR A 13 2.37 8.09 37.96
CA TYR A 13 1.36 8.64 37.06
C TYR A 13 1.76 8.46 35.58
N ALA A 14 3.00 8.80 35.22
CA ALA A 14 3.49 8.63 33.86
C ALA A 14 3.45 7.15 33.42
N THR A 15 3.88 6.22 34.28
CA THR A 15 3.82 4.78 34.00
C THR A 15 2.38 4.31 33.85
N ALA A 16 1.45 4.77 34.68
CA ALA A 16 0.03 4.40 34.60
C ALA A 16 -0.63 4.93 33.30
N VAL A 17 -0.40 6.20 32.95
CA VAL A 17 -0.94 6.80 31.71
C VAL A 17 -0.36 6.11 30.47
N VAL A 18 0.96 5.88 30.44
CA VAL A 18 1.58 5.14 29.33
C VAL A 18 1.04 3.71 29.28
N GLY A 19 0.96 3.02 30.42
CA GLY A 19 0.46 1.64 30.48
C GLY A 19 -0.99 1.50 29.99
N THR A 20 -1.88 2.38 30.44
CA THR A 20 -3.30 2.40 30.01
C THR A 20 -3.45 2.71 28.53
N HIS A 21 -2.73 3.72 28.02
CA HIS A 21 -2.72 4.02 26.58
C HIS A 21 -2.23 2.84 25.74
N ARG A 22 -1.16 2.17 26.17
CA ARG A 22 -0.58 1.00 25.48
C ARG A 22 -1.51 -0.19 25.46
N LEU A 23 -2.19 -0.47 26.59
CA LEU A 23 -3.25 -1.47 26.63
C LEU A 23 -4.39 -1.11 25.68
N GLY A 24 -4.76 0.17 25.58
CA GLY A 24 -5.74 0.67 24.61
C GLY A 24 -5.32 0.40 23.16
N VAL A 25 -4.08 0.75 22.78
CA VAL A 25 -3.55 0.50 21.44
C VAL A 25 -3.48 -1.00 21.13
N ALA A 26 -2.98 -1.82 22.07
CA ALA A 26 -2.90 -3.26 21.90
C ALA A 26 -4.29 -3.90 21.73
N ARG A 27 -5.28 -3.47 22.52
CA ARG A 27 -6.68 -3.91 22.40
C ARG A 27 -7.27 -3.53 21.05
N ARG A 28 -7.10 -2.27 20.61
CA ARG A 28 -7.57 -1.81 19.30
C ARG A 28 -6.94 -2.61 18.15
N ARG A 29 -5.63 -2.88 18.21
CA ARG A 29 -4.94 -3.70 17.20
C ARG A 29 -5.45 -5.14 17.16
N ARG A 30 -5.71 -5.75 18.32
CA ARG A 30 -6.29 -7.10 18.40
C ARG A 30 -7.73 -7.14 17.87
N ALA A 31 -8.55 -6.17 18.26
CA ALA A 31 -9.94 -6.05 17.81
C ALA A 31 -10.06 -5.77 16.30
N ALA A 32 -9.06 -5.11 15.72
CA ALA A 32 -9.01 -4.84 14.30
C ALA A 32 -8.67 -6.06 13.42
N HIS A 33 -8.46 -7.25 14.00
CA HIS A 33 -8.19 -8.54 13.32
C HIS A 33 -7.06 -8.55 12.28
N GLY A 34 -6.20 -7.53 12.29
CA GLY A 34 -5.32 -7.25 11.15
C GLY A 34 -6.16 -6.79 9.97
N TYR A 35 -5.72 -5.75 9.27
CA TYR A 35 -6.36 -5.35 8.01
C TYR A 35 -5.56 -6.03 6.89
N PRO A 36 -5.82 -7.32 6.55
CA PRO A 36 -4.95 -8.09 5.66
C PRO A 36 -4.87 -7.45 4.29
N THR A 37 -5.94 -6.81 3.82
CA THR A 37 -5.96 -6.14 2.52
C THR A 37 -5.07 -4.89 2.48
N LEU A 38 -4.85 -4.23 3.61
CA LEU A 38 -3.91 -3.11 3.71
C LEU A 38 -2.44 -3.57 3.71
N ALA A 39 -2.19 -4.89 3.76
CA ALA A 39 -0.88 -5.49 3.59
C ALA A 39 -0.35 -5.34 2.16
N TRP A 40 -1.25 -5.32 1.17
CA TRP A 40 -0.94 -5.37 -0.26
C TRP A 40 -0.25 -4.11 -0.78
N PHE A 41 0.62 -4.29 -1.77
CA PHE A 41 1.11 -3.22 -2.62
C PHE A 41 0.14 -2.95 -3.77
N ASP A 42 -0.13 -1.66 -4.03
CA ASP A 42 -0.77 -1.24 -5.29
C ASP A 42 0.27 -1.30 -6.42
N TRP A 43 0.51 -2.51 -6.94
CA TRP A 43 1.41 -2.74 -8.06
C TRP A 43 1.01 -1.95 -9.31
N GLY A 44 -0.28 -1.64 -9.47
CA GLY A 44 -0.74 -0.80 -10.58
C GLY A 44 -0.27 0.66 -10.44
N ALA A 45 -0.22 1.20 -9.22
CA ALA A 45 0.38 2.53 -8.99
C ALA A 45 1.91 2.48 -9.12
N LEU A 46 2.56 1.46 -8.56
CA LEU A 46 4.03 1.30 -8.61
C LEU A 46 4.55 1.09 -10.03
N LEU A 47 3.76 0.44 -10.90
CA LEU A 47 4.10 0.15 -12.28
C LEU A 47 3.34 1.01 -13.30
N GLY A 48 2.58 2.03 -12.87
CA GLY A 48 1.64 2.75 -13.75
C GLY A 48 2.25 3.38 -15.01
N GLY A 49 3.52 3.79 -14.97
CA GLY A 49 4.25 4.29 -16.15
C GLY A 49 4.86 3.21 -17.06
N PHE A 50 4.77 1.95 -16.65
CA PHE A 50 5.38 0.80 -17.31
C PHE A 50 4.36 -0.16 -17.92
N LEU A 51 3.14 -0.14 -17.40
CA LEU A 51 1.99 -0.83 -17.97
C LEU A 51 1.52 0.02 -19.15
N GLY A 52 1.80 -0.44 -20.37
CA GLY A 52 1.33 0.22 -21.60
C GLY A 52 -0.20 0.31 -21.68
N GLY A 53 -0.72 0.77 -22.82
CA GLY A 53 -2.16 0.71 -23.11
C GLY A 53 -2.69 -0.73 -23.21
N GLU A 54 -4.00 -0.88 -23.41
CA GLU A 54 -4.64 -2.18 -23.64
C GLU A 54 -4.05 -2.84 -24.91
N GLY A 55 -3.11 -3.76 -24.70
CA GLY A 55 -2.62 -4.66 -25.75
C GLY A 55 -3.60 -5.82 -25.97
N PRO A 56 -3.68 -6.37 -27.19
CA PRO A 56 -4.58 -7.50 -27.50
C PRO A 56 -4.24 -8.75 -26.69
N GLU A 57 -2.98 -8.89 -26.28
CA GLU A 57 -2.54 -9.93 -25.35
C GLU A 57 -2.12 -9.32 -24.02
N SER A 58 -2.70 -9.84 -22.94
CA SER A 58 -2.37 -9.40 -21.58
C SER A 58 -2.21 -10.59 -20.65
N LEU A 59 -1.25 -10.49 -19.73
CA LEU A 59 -0.97 -11.53 -18.75
C LEU A 59 -1.54 -11.11 -17.40
N ALA A 60 -2.45 -11.89 -16.84
CA ALA A 60 -2.93 -11.71 -15.47
C ALA A 60 -1.91 -12.33 -14.50
N VAL A 61 -1.27 -11.50 -13.69
CA VAL A 61 -0.24 -11.89 -12.73
C VAL A 61 -0.75 -11.70 -11.32
N ARG A 62 -0.71 -12.75 -10.50
CA ARG A 62 -1.05 -12.65 -9.07
C ARG A 62 0.18 -12.20 -8.26
N PRO A 63 0.10 -11.08 -7.52
CA PRO A 63 1.18 -10.62 -6.66
C PRO A 63 1.57 -11.59 -5.53
N ALA A 64 2.84 -11.56 -5.14
CA ALA A 64 3.37 -12.37 -4.03
C ALA A 64 2.77 -12.01 -2.66
N ASP A 65 2.38 -10.75 -2.47
CA ASP A 65 1.76 -10.26 -1.23
C ASP A 65 0.29 -10.69 -1.07
N GLY A 66 -0.24 -11.47 -2.01
CA GLY A 66 -1.61 -11.97 -2.01
C GLY A 66 -2.65 -10.95 -2.49
N GLY A 67 -2.21 -9.79 -2.97
CA GLY A 67 -3.06 -8.76 -3.56
C GLY A 67 -3.82 -9.22 -4.82
N PRO A 68 -4.68 -8.35 -5.35
CA PRO A 68 -5.46 -8.67 -6.55
C PRO A 68 -4.55 -8.79 -7.78
N ALA A 69 -4.97 -9.61 -8.74
CA ALA A 69 -4.21 -9.81 -9.97
C ALA A 69 -3.99 -8.49 -10.72
N LEU A 70 -2.77 -8.29 -11.20
CA LEU A 70 -2.37 -7.20 -12.07
C LEU A 70 -2.31 -7.70 -13.50
N THR A 71 -2.94 -6.96 -14.42
CA THR A 71 -2.83 -7.24 -15.85
C THR A 71 -1.61 -6.52 -16.41
N ILE A 72 -0.70 -7.27 -17.02
CA ILE A 72 0.50 -6.73 -17.68
C ILE A 72 0.30 -6.88 -19.20
N PRO A 73 0.14 -5.78 -19.94
CA PRO A 73 -0.02 -5.85 -21.40
C PRO A 73 1.28 -6.31 -22.05
N ASP A 74 1.18 -7.00 -23.18
CA ASP A 74 2.34 -7.27 -24.01
C ASP A 74 2.76 -6.03 -24.79
N ASP A 75 4.07 -5.85 -24.93
CA ASP A 75 4.66 -4.80 -25.74
C ASP A 75 5.58 -5.47 -26.77
N PRO A 76 5.08 -5.70 -28.01
CA PRO A 76 5.84 -6.43 -29.02
C PRO A 76 7.12 -5.70 -29.43
N SER A 77 7.23 -4.39 -29.16
CA SER A 77 8.45 -3.62 -29.41
C SER A 77 9.57 -3.89 -28.40
N LYS A 78 9.25 -4.52 -27.25
CA LYS A 78 10.18 -4.78 -26.15
C LYS A 78 10.04 -6.22 -25.64
N PRO A 79 10.59 -7.20 -26.37
CA PRO A 79 10.48 -8.61 -25.99
C PRO A 79 11.10 -8.86 -24.60
N GLY A 80 10.45 -9.71 -23.80
CA GLY A 80 10.88 -10.04 -22.43
C GLY A 80 10.51 -9.02 -21.36
N ARG A 81 10.02 -7.83 -21.73
CA ARG A 81 9.56 -6.80 -20.76
C ARG A 81 8.43 -7.30 -19.88
N ARG A 82 7.42 -7.93 -20.48
CA ARG A 82 6.25 -8.50 -19.78
C ARG A 82 6.67 -9.56 -18.76
N GLU A 83 7.59 -10.44 -19.13
CA GLU A 83 8.09 -11.52 -18.26
C GLU A 83 8.85 -10.98 -17.06
N LEU A 84 9.71 -9.97 -17.23
CA LEU A 84 10.44 -9.38 -16.11
C LEU A 84 9.52 -8.60 -15.15
N LEU A 85 8.51 -7.90 -15.67
CA LEU A 85 7.51 -7.25 -14.82
C LEU A 85 6.66 -8.28 -14.07
N ALA A 86 6.29 -9.40 -14.72
CA ALA A 86 5.56 -10.49 -14.07
C ALA A 86 6.39 -11.14 -12.95
N ALA A 87 7.67 -11.44 -13.22
CA ALA A 87 8.61 -11.97 -12.24
C ALA A 87 8.75 -11.04 -11.03
N LEU A 88 8.86 -9.72 -11.26
CA LEU A 88 8.89 -8.72 -10.20
C LEU A 88 7.64 -8.77 -9.32
N VAL A 89 6.45 -8.73 -9.92
CA VAL A 89 5.17 -8.72 -9.18
C VAL A 89 4.98 -10.02 -8.39
N GLN A 90 5.49 -11.14 -8.91
CA GLN A 90 5.49 -12.45 -8.24
C GLN A 90 6.60 -12.60 -7.19
N GLY A 91 7.39 -11.56 -6.93
CA GLY A 91 8.47 -11.61 -5.93
C GLY A 91 9.64 -12.52 -6.32
N GLN A 92 9.77 -12.85 -7.60
CA GLN A 92 10.92 -13.58 -8.11
C GLN A 92 12.14 -12.66 -8.15
N GLY A 93 13.32 -13.21 -7.84
CA GLY A 93 14.58 -12.48 -7.91
C GLY A 93 14.89 -12.10 -9.36
N VAL A 94 14.95 -10.79 -9.64
CA VAL A 94 15.39 -10.26 -10.94
C VAL A 94 16.76 -9.60 -10.76
N GLY A 95 17.73 -10.02 -11.58
CA GLY A 95 19.08 -9.43 -11.61
C GLY A 95 19.04 -7.98 -12.08
N ASP A 96 19.84 -7.13 -11.46
CA ASP A 96 19.85 -5.68 -11.71
C ASP A 96 20.27 -5.34 -13.16
N ASP A 97 21.04 -6.22 -13.82
CA ASP A 97 21.49 -6.11 -15.21
C ASP A 97 20.37 -6.36 -16.24
N ARG A 98 19.42 -7.24 -15.91
CA ARG A 98 18.35 -7.69 -16.83
C ARG A 98 17.36 -6.59 -17.23
N TRP A 99 17.22 -5.54 -16.44
CA TRP A 99 16.31 -4.43 -16.76
C TRP A 99 16.75 -3.69 -18.01
N SER A 100 18.04 -3.37 -18.09
CA SER A 100 18.60 -2.61 -19.23
C SER A 100 18.54 -3.41 -20.54
N THR A 101 18.64 -4.74 -20.47
CA THR A 101 18.67 -5.61 -21.65
C THR A 101 17.32 -5.75 -22.36
N VAL A 102 16.21 -5.43 -21.70
CA VAL A 102 14.85 -5.51 -22.28
C VAL A 102 14.25 -4.15 -22.67
N GLY A 103 15.11 -3.13 -22.82
CA GLY A 103 14.70 -1.82 -23.35
C GLY A 103 13.99 -0.91 -22.33
N PHE A 104 14.24 -1.09 -21.04
CA PHE A 104 13.96 -0.05 -20.05
C PHE A 104 15.07 1.01 -20.10
N SER A 105 14.68 2.28 -20.03
CA SER A 105 15.62 3.39 -19.83
C SER A 105 16.33 3.28 -18.48
N GLU A 106 17.41 4.02 -18.29
CA GLU A 106 18.19 3.96 -17.05
C GLU A 106 17.37 4.33 -15.81
N SER A 107 16.52 5.36 -15.91
CA SER A 107 15.65 5.79 -14.80
C SER A 107 14.57 4.74 -14.48
N GLU A 108 13.98 4.13 -15.51
CA GLU A 108 13.04 3.02 -15.41
C GLU A 108 13.68 1.80 -14.73
N ALA A 109 14.85 1.36 -15.21
CA ALA A 109 15.60 0.26 -14.63
C ALA A 109 15.96 0.53 -13.17
N ARG A 110 16.35 1.77 -12.83
CA ARG A 110 16.66 2.17 -11.45
C ARG A 110 15.45 2.10 -10.53
N TRP A 111 14.26 2.48 -11.02
CA TRP A 111 13.01 2.35 -10.27
C TRP A 111 12.62 0.88 -10.08
N LEU A 112 12.65 0.07 -11.15
CA LEU A 112 12.34 -1.36 -11.08
C LEU A 112 13.30 -2.12 -10.16
N ALA A 113 14.60 -1.80 -10.19
CA ALA A 113 15.56 -2.32 -9.24
C ALA A 113 15.26 -1.89 -7.79
N THR A 114 14.67 -0.71 -7.57
CA THR A 114 14.21 -0.27 -6.24
C THR A 114 12.99 -1.08 -5.78
N LEU A 115 12.06 -1.39 -6.69
CA LEU A 115 10.91 -2.28 -6.39
C LEU A 115 11.36 -3.71 -6.09
N ALA A 116 12.33 -4.24 -6.85
CA ALA A 116 12.92 -5.55 -6.61
C ALA A 116 13.64 -5.57 -5.24
N LEU A 117 14.38 -4.49 -4.94
CA LEU A 117 15.03 -4.32 -3.65
C LEU A 117 13.99 -4.29 -2.51
N ALA A 118 12.86 -3.62 -2.69
CA ALA A 118 11.82 -3.50 -1.66
C ALA A 118 11.22 -4.85 -1.24
N GLN A 119 11.26 -5.86 -2.10
CA GLN A 119 10.80 -7.22 -1.79
C GLN A 119 11.88 -8.07 -1.11
N ARG A 120 13.15 -7.94 -1.53
CA ARG A 120 14.28 -8.74 -0.99
C ARG A 120 14.88 -8.16 0.29
N ASP A 121 14.98 -6.84 0.35
CA ASP A 121 15.54 -6.06 1.45
C ASP A 121 14.77 -4.73 1.58
N PRO A 122 13.61 -4.75 2.27
CA PRO A 122 12.77 -3.58 2.48
C PRO A 122 13.53 -2.40 3.12
N ALA A 123 14.47 -2.68 4.03
CA ALA A 123 15.23 -1.66 4.75
C ALA A 123 16.25 -0.96 3.84
N GLY A 124 16.94 -1.73 3.00
CA GLY A 124 17.80 -1.19 1.95
C GLY A 124 17.03 -0.34 0.93
N ALA A 125 15.83 -0.78 0.54
CA ALA A 125 14.97 -0.01 -0.36
C ALA A 125 14.49 1.30 0.27
N LEU A 126 14.07 1.28 1.53
CA LEU A 126 13.68 2.49 2.26
C LEU A 126 14.86 3.47 2.33
N SER A 127 16.04 2.99 2.72
CA SER A 127 17.27 3.81 2.80
C SER A 127 17.67 4.41 1.44
N ARG A 128 17.36 3.71 0.34
CA ARG A 128 17.58 4.21 -1.03
C ARG A 128 16.59 5.31 -1.38
N LEU A 129 15.30 5.13 -1.07
CA LEU A 129 14.25 6.13 -1.31
C LEU A 129 14.46 7.41 -0.49
N GLU A 130 14.92 7.28 0.75
CA GLU A 130 15.21 8.44 1.60
C GLU A 130 16.38 9.27 1.08
N ARG A 131 17.43 8.62 0.55
CA ARG A 131 18.58 9.31 -0.05
C ARG A 131 18.27 9.93 -1.41
N ALA A 132 17.48 9.26 -2.24
CA ALA A 132 17.17 9.73 -3.59
C ALA A 132 16.17 10.88 -3.63
N GLY A 133 15.37 11.05 -2.57
CA GLY A 133 14.17 11.89 -2.61
C GLY A 133 12.98 11.11 -3.20
N ALA A 134 11.80 11.33 -2.65
CA ALA A 134 10.56 10.73 -3.12
C ALA A 134 9.66 11.82 -3.70
N ASP A 135 9.87 12.08 -4.99
CA ASP A 135 9.29 13.25 -5.67
C ASP A 135 8.11 12.89 -6.59
N THR A 136 7.73 11.62 -6.64
CA THR A 136 6.54 11.12 -7.32
C THR A 136 5.59 10.46 -6.33
N ALA A 137 4.28 10.45 -6.63
CA ALA A 137 3.30 9.79 -5.77
C ALA A 137 3.61 8.30 -5.52
N PRO A 138 4.03 7.48 -6.52
CA PRO A 138 4.44 6.09 -6.29
C PRO A 138 5.68 5.95 -5.40
N ALA A 139 6.67 6.84 -5.52
CA ALA A 139 7.87 6.82 -4.68
C ALA A 139 7.54 7.18 -3.22
N VAL A 140 6.68 8.19 -3.01
CA VAL A 140 6.18 8.52 -1.67
C VAL A 140 5.37 7.37 -1.10
N TYR A 141 4.45 6.80 -1.88
CA TYR A 141 3.65 5.65 -1.49
C TYR A 141 4.53 4.50 -0.98
N LEU A 142 5.51 4.08 -1.80
CA LEU A 142 6.41 2.99 -1.44
C LEU A 142 7.22 3.31 -0.18
N ARG A 143 7.82 4.51 -0.10
CA ARG A 143 8.60 4.94 1.07
C ARG A 143 7.78 4.84 2.35
N GLU A 144 6.58 5.41 2.35
CA GLU A 144 5.74 5.44 3.55
C GLU A 144 5.18 4.04 3.89
N HIS A 145 4.90 3.22 2.88
CA HIS A 145 4.48 1.83 3.08
C HIS A 145 5.59 1.01 3.77
N LEU A 146 6.84 1.11 3.27
CA LEU A 146 8.00 0.43 3.84
C LEU A 146 8.34 0.96 5.25
N ALA A 147 8.25 2.27 5.45
CA ALA A 147 8.48 2.88 6.76
C ALA A 147 7.50 2.36 7.83
N VAL A 148 6.27 2.05 7.47
CA VAL A 148 5.32 1.42 8.40
C VAL A 148 5.58 -0.09 8.57
N LEU A 149 6.00 -0.77 7.49
CA LEU A 149 6.28 -2.21 7.50
C LEU A 149 7.44 -2.60 8.41
N LEU A 150 8.50 -1.79 8.45
CA LEU A 150 9.79 -2.11 9.07
C LEU A 150 9.89 -1.81 10.57
N GLU A 151 8.83 -1.32 11.20
CA GLU A 151 8.92 -0.81 12.58
C GLU A 151 8.96 -1.91 13.65
N PRO A 152 10.05 -2.01 14.44
CA PRO A 152 10.36 -3.19 15.26
C PRO A 152 9.62 -3.24 16.61
N GLY A 153 8.85 -2.22 17.01
CA GLY A 153 8.20 -2.25 18.31
C GLY A 153 7.07 -1.24 18.52
N PRO A 154 6.21 -1.44 19.53
CA PRO A 154 5.05 -0.58 19.77
C PRO A 154 5.43 0.87 20.12
N PHE A 155 6.59 1.09 20.75
CA PHE A 155 7.04 2.44 21.12
C PHE A 155 7.44 3.26 19.89
N SER A 156 8.16 2.64 18.95
CA SER A 156 8.55 3.29 17.70
C SER A 156 7.36 3.41 16.74
N LEU A 157 6.43 2.46 16.76
CA LEU A 157 5.29 2.42 15.84
C LEU A 157 4.40 3.67 15.92
N GLU A 158 4.07 4.17 17.11
CA GLU A 158 3.23 5.38 17.24
C GLU A 158 3.92 6.61 16.66
N LEU A 159 5.20 6.79 16.96
CA LEU A 159 5.99 7.90 16.44
C LEU A 159 6.21 7.76 14.93
N ALA A 160 6.44 6.55 14.45
CA ALA A 160 6.58 6.24 13.02
C ALA A 160 5.28 6.53 12.27
N VAL A 161 4.14 6.04 12.76
CA VAL A 161 2.81 6.33 12.18
C VAL A 161 2.53 7.84 12.19
N PHE A 162 2.86 8.54 13.27
CA PHE A 162 2.71 10.00 13.32
C PHE A 162 3.57 10.69 12.24
N ARG A 163 4.85 10.33 12.14
CA ARG A 163 5.78 10.89 11.13
C ARG A 163 5.30 10.58 9.71
N VAL A 164 4.89 9.34 9.45
CA VAL A 164 4.34 8.87 8.17
C VAL A 164 3.10 9.67 7.81
N LYS A 165 2.12 9.78 8.71
CA LYS A 165 0.89 10.55 8.46
C LYS A 165 1.18 12.03 8.20
N ARG A 166 2.14 12.63 8.90
CA ARG A 166 2.58 14.01 8.64
C ARG A 166 3.17 14.16 7.24
N ARG A 167 4.05 13.25 6.82
CA ARG A 167 4.64 13.25 5.46
C ARG A 167 3.60 12.99 4.38
N LEU A 168 2.66 12.06 4.62
CA LEU A 168 1.54 11.79 3.71
C LEU A 168 0.60 12.98 3.61
N ALA A 169 0.33 13.71 4.69
CA ALA A 169 -0.47 14.94 4.62
C ALA A 169 0.20 15.99 3.73
N ALA A 170 1.50 16.22 3.90
CA ALA A 170 2.27 17.11 3.03
C ALA A 170 2.29 16.62 1.57
N ALA A 171 2.41 15.31 1.34
CA ALA A 171 2.38 14.73 0.00
C ALA A 171 1.00 14.85 -0.66
N LEU A 172 -0.08 14.66 0.08
CA LEU A 172 -1.46 14.81 -0.39
C LEU A 172 -1.82 16.27 -0.72
N HIS A 173 -1.10 17.26 -0.19
CA HIS A 173 -1.21 18.63 -0.70
C HIS A 173 -0.59 18.81 -2.09
N ARG A 174 0.37 17.96 -2.48
CA ARG A 174 1.05 18.00 -3.79
C ARG A 174 0.41 17.05 -4.81
N PHE A 175 -0.11 15.91 -4.33
CA PHE A 175 -0.68 14.83 -5.12
C PHE A 175 -2.08 14.46 -4.56
N ASP A 176 -2.98 15.44 -4.57
CA ASP A 176 -4.31 15.37 -3.94
C ASP A 176 -5.24 14.30 -4.53
N THR A 177 -4.98 13.90 -5.77
CA THR A 177 -5.76 12.90 -6.50
C THR A 177 -5.11 11.52 -6.53
N ALA A 178 -3.99 11.30 -5.84
CA ALA A 178 -3.27 10.02 -5.83
C ALA A 178 -3.89 9.01 -4.83
N PRO A 179 -4.68 8.02 -5.29
CA PRO A 179 -5.40 7.09 -4.40
C PRO A 179 -4.46 6.22 -3.55
N GLU A 180 -3.28 5.89 -4.04
CA GLU A 180 -2.28 5.09 -3.33
C GLU A 180 -1.79 5.78 -2.06
N LEU A 181 -1.75 7.12 -2.02
CA LEU A 181 -1.34 7.87 -0.83
C LEU A 181 -2.40 7.82 0.27
N TYR A 182 -3.70 7.87 -0.09
CA TYR A 182 -4.78 7.62 0.85
C TYR A 182 -4.74 6.19 1.38
N PHE A 183 -4.45 5.22 0.53
CA PHE A 183 -4.29 3.82 0.92
C PHE A 183 -3.11 3.60 1.90
N ALA A 184 -1.96 4.23 1.66
CA ALA A 184 -0.84 4.22 2.61
C ALA A 184 -1.22 4.88 3.95
N ARG A 185 -2.04 5.95 3.94
CA ARG A 185 -2.52 6.61 5.15
C ARG A 185 -3.52 5.73 5.93
N ALA A 186 -4.36 4.99 5.22
CA ALA A 186 -5.23 3.96 5.80
C ALA A 186 -4.38 2.88 6.49
N ARG A 187 -3.35 2.34 5.82
CA ARG A 187 -2.42 1.37 6.41
C ARG A 187 -1.75 1.90 7.68
N ALA A 188 -1.23 3.13 7.65
CA ALA A 188 -0.61 3.74 8.82
C ALA A 188 -1.61 3.86 10.00
N SER A 189 -2.86 4.25 9.72
CA SER A 189 -3.92 4.35 10.73
C SER A 189 -4.33 2.98 11.28
N ALA A 190 -4.34 1.95 10.43
CA ALA A 190 -4.61 0.56 10.79
C ALA A 190 -3.59 0.00 11.78
N CYS A 191 -2.32 0.37 11.67
CA CYS A 191 -1.28 -0.03 12.63
C CYS A 191 -1.57 0.40 14.08
N LEU A 192 -2.38 1.44 14.28
CA LEU A 192 -2.80 1.93 15.59
C LEU A 192 -4.25 1.52 15.95
N GLY A 193 -4.92 0.76 15.07
CA GLY A 193 -6.31 0.35 15.22
C GLY A 193 -7.29 1.53 15.17
N LEU A 194 -6.99 2.55 14.36
CA LEU A 194 -7.85 3.72 14.17
C LEU A 194 -8.90 3.46 13.08
N THR A 195 -9.88 2.61 13.38
CA THR A 195 -10.84 2.07 12.41
C THR A 195 -11.57 3.14 11.59
N GLU A 196 -12.15 4.17 12.21
CA GLU A 196 -12.85 5.24 11.47
C GLU A 196 -11.93 5.93 10.45
N ALA A 197 -10.69 6.24 10.86
CA ALA A 197 -9.71 6.86 9.99
C ALA A 197 -9.29 5.94 8.82
N VAL A 198 -9.20 4.63 9.06
CA VAL A 198 -8.96 3.63 8.01
C VAL A 198 -10.08 3.66 6.98
N ILE A 199 -11.34 3.65 7.44
CA ILE A 199 -12.51 3.61 6.55
C ILE A 199 -12.61 4.89 5.72
N ASP A 200 -12.43 6.05 6.35
CA ASP A 200 -12.46 7.34 5.65
C ASP A 200 -11.36 7.46 4.58
N ASP A 201 -10.14 6.98 4.88
CA ASP A 201 -9.04 7.00 3.92
C ASP A 201 -9.23 5.99 2.78
N LEU A 202 -9.81 4.82 3.07
CA LEU A 202 -10.19 3.86 2.02
C LEU A 202 -11.31 4.40 1.12
N ALA A 203 -12.30 5.09 1.67
CA ALA A 203 -13.36 5.72 0.89
C ALA A 203 -12.79 6.77 -0.08
N ARG A 204 -11.83 7.59 0.39
CA ARG A 204 -11.10 8.54 -0.47
C ARG A 204 -10.28 7.83 -1.54
N ALA A 205 -9.57 6.76 -1.19
CA ALA A 205 -8.82 5.98 -2.17
C ALA A 205 -9.74 5.42 -3.26
N VAL A 206 -10.91 4.87 -2.91
CA VAL A 206 -11.91 4.41 -3.88
C VAL A 206 -12.39 5.56 -4.77
N TYR A 207 -12.76 6.70 -4.19
CA TYR A 207 -13.23 7.89 -4.91
C TYR A 207 -12.21 8.37 -5.96
N PHE A 208 -10.97 8.65 -5.54
CA PHE A 208 -9.93 9.16 -6.45
C PHE A 208 -9.44 8.12 -7.45
N SER A 209 -9.52 6.84 -7.11
CA SER A 209 -9.14 5.77 -8.04
C SER A 209 -10.11 5.56 -9.20
N ARG A 210 -11.29 6.21 -9.18
CA ARG A 210 -12.37 5.94 -10.14
C ARG A 210 -12.73 4.45 -10.16
N GLU A 211 -12.93 3.89 -8.97
CA GLU A 211 -13.34 2.50 -8.75
C GLU A 211 -12.33 1.45 -9.26
N ARG A 212 -11.01 1.70 -9.21
CA ARG A 212 -10.02 0.67 -9.58
C ARG A 212 -10.24 -0.60 -8.74
N PRO A 213 -10.20 -1.81 -9.34
CA PRO A 213 -10.51 -3.06 -8.64
C PRO A 213 -9.66 -3.30 -7.38
N PHE A 214 -8.43 -2.80 -7.37
CA PHE A 214 -7.54 -2.88 -6.21
C PHE A 214 -8.18 -2.31 -4.94
N PHE A 215 -8.62 -1.04 -4.98
CA PHE A 215 -9.18 -0.37 -3.80
C PHE A 215 -10.56 -0.90 -3.44
N LEU A 216 -11.38 -1.27 -4.43
CA LEU A 216 -12.68 -1.90 -4.18
C LEU A 216 -12.51 -3.23 -3.42
N ARG A 217 -11.58 -4.09 -3.86
CA ARG A 217 -11.28 -5.37 -3.18
C ARG A 217 -10.71 -5.13 -1.78
N ALA A 218 -9.91 -4.08 -1.61
CA ALA A 218 -9.40 -3.74 -0.30
C ALA A 218 -10.52 -3.35 0.69
N VAL A 219 -11.55 -2.63 0.23
CA VAL A 219 -12.73 -2.29 1.03
C VAL A 219 -13.59 -3.51 1.31
N VAL A 220 -13.91 -4.30 0.28
CA VAL A 220 -14.81 -5.47 0.41
C VAL A 220 -14.20 -6.57 1.29
N GLY A 221 -12.88 -6.73 1.24
CA GLY A 221 -12.15 -7.71 2.06
C GLY A 221 -11.99 -7.33 3.54
N LEU A 222 -12.56 -6.20 4.00
CA LEU A 222 -12.52 -5.77 5.40
C LEU A 222 -13.91 -5.85 6.03
N GLN A 223 -14.11 -6.86 6.88
CA GLN A 223 -15.38 -7.07 7.60
C GLN A 223 -15.81 -5.84 8.42
N VAL A 224 -14.86 -5.12 9.03
CA VAL A 224 -15.21 -3.93 9.81
C VAL A 224 -15.88 -2.82 8.97
N VAL A 225 -15.66 -2.80 7.65
CA VAL A 225 -16.37 -1.87 6.75
C VAL A 225 -17.81 -2.31 6.56
N SER A 226 -18.09 -3.62 6.40
CA SER A 226 -19.48 -4.10 6.30
C SER A 226 -20.27 -3.77 7.56
N ASP A 227 -19.62 -3.78 8.73
CA ASP A 227 -20.27 -3.53 10.01
C ASP A 227 -20.50 -2.03 10.27
N LEU A 228 -19.49 -1.17 9.99
CA LEU A 228 -19.52 0.25 10.35
C LEU A 228 -19.93 1.21 9.21
N ARG A 229 -19.77 0.81 7.95
CA ARG A 229 -20.15 1.57 6.75
C ARG A 229 -20.74 0.64 5.68
N PRO A 230 -21.89 -0.03 5.94
CA PRO A 230 -22.47 -1.02 5.04
C PRO A 230 -22.75 -0.49 3.64
N ALA A 231 -23.15 0.78 3.50
CA ALA A 231 -23.38 1.41 2.20
C ALA A 231 -22.12 1.47 1.33
N LEU A 232 -20.97 1.84 1.91
CA LEU A 232 -19.68 1.88 1.20
C LEU A 232 -19.29 0.46 0.74
N TRP A 233 -19.42 -0.52 1.63
CA TRP A 233 -19.13 -1.92 1.32
C TRP A 233 -20.00 -2.42 0.16
N GLN A 234 -21.32 -2.18 0.21
CA GLN A 234 -22.27 -2.59 -0.83
C GLN A 234 -21.96 -1.94 -2.18
N GLN A 235 -21.68 -0.64 -2.20
CA GLN A 235 -21.30 0.08 -3.42
C GLN A 235 -20.03 -0.49 -4.05
N CYS A 236 -19.03 -0.83 -3.22
CA CYS A 236 -17.78 -1.42 -3.70
C CYS A 236 -18.02 -2.85 -4.24
N ALA A 237 -18.80 -3.66 -3.54
CA ALA A 237 -19.15 -5.03 -3.96
C ALA A 237 -19.91 -5.03 -5.29
N GLN A 238 -20.93 -4.17 -5.43
CA GLN A 238 -21.69 -4.02 -6.68
C GLN A 238 -20.79 -3.58 -7.84
N SER A 239 -19.87 -2.65 -7.58
CA SER A 239 -18.93 -2.17 -8.61
C SER A 239 -17.94 -3.24 -9.05
N LEU A 240 -17.50 -4.11 -8.15
CA LEU A 240 -16.72 -5.30 -8.50
C LEU A 240 -17.53 -6.28 -9.36
N SER A 241 -18.76 -6.63 -8.94
CA SER A 241 -19.60 -7.56 -9.69
C SER A 241 -19.91 -7.06 -11.11
N ARG A 242 -20.19 -5.74 -11.28
CA ARG A 242 -20.39 -5.14 -12.61
C ARG A 242 -19.18 -5.32 -13.53
N ARG A 243 -17.97 -5.21 -12.98
CA ARG A 243 -16.71 -5.36 -13.74
C ARG A 243 -16.41 -6.83 -14.07
N GLU A 244 -16.69 -7.75 -13.16
CA GLU A 244 -16.51 -9.19 -13.40
C GLU A 244 -17.49 -9.69 -14.48
N VAL A 245 -18.75 -9.25 -14.46
CA VAL A 245 -19.73 -9.55 -15.51
C VAL A 245 -19.31 -8.98 -16.86
N PHE A 246 -18.76 -7.75 -16.89
CA PHE A 246 -18.24 -7.15 -18.12
C PHE A 246 -17.06 -7.93 -18.70
N GLN A 247 -16.16 -8.44 -17.85
CA GLN A 247 -15.03 -9.28 -18.29
C GLN A 247 -15.47 -10.64 -18.83
N VAL A 248 -16.49 -11.27 -18.22
CA VAL A 248 -17.03 -12.56 -18.71
C VAL A 248 -17.77 -12.41 -20.03
N ASN A 249 -18.55 -11.34 -20.20
CA ASN A 249 -19.29 -11.08 -21.44
C ASN A 249 -18.41 -10.61 -22.61
N MET A 250 -17.16 -10.24 -22.34
CA MET A 250 -16.12 -9.89 -23.33
C MET A 250 -15.09 -11.03 -23.53
N GLY A 251 -15.34 -12.24 -23.00
CA GLY A 251 -14.55 -13.43 -23.33
C GLY A 251 -14.56 -13.72 -24.84
N PRO A 252 -13.55 -14.45 -25.38
CA PRO A 252 -13.07 -14.30 -26.76
C PRO A 252 -14.09 -14.76 -27.80
N GLY A 253 -14.97 -13.85 -28.19
CA GLY A 253 -15.85 -13.98 -29.35
C GLY A 253 -15.25 -13.23 -30.53
N HIS A 254 -14.58 -13.99 -31.40
CA HIS A 254 -14.19 -13.64 -32.78
C HIS A 254 -13.23 -12.46 -32.98
N ALA A 255 -11.93 -12.79 -33.05
CA ALA A 255 -11.01 -12.20 -34.02
C ALA A 255 -10.17 -13.34 -34.61
#